data_AF-A0A8J8C1S3-F1
#
_entry.id   AF-A0A8J8C1S3-F1
#
_cell.length_a   1.000
_cell.length_b   1.000
_cell.length_c   1.000
_cell.angle_alpha   90.00
_cell.angle_beta   90.00
_cell.angle_gamma   90.00
#
_symmetry.space_group_name_H-M   'P 1'
#
loop_
_entity.id
_entity.type
_entity.pdbx_description
1 polymer ?
#
loop_
_entity_poly.entity_id
_entity_poly.type
_entity_poly.pdbx_seq_one_letter_code
_entity_poly.pdbx_strand_id
1 'polypeptide(L)' 'MKKVTVKINGKDIELNAFADSVIASTIKGLLSPLRGYEEGEISVLVKE' A
#
# COMPACT_ATOMS: atom_id res chain seq x y z
N MET A 1 7.30 -0.47 13.29
CA MET A 1 6.51 0.64 12.70
C MET A 1 5.58 0.02 11.67
N LYS A 2 4.27 0.30 11.72
CA LYS A 2 3.32 -0.12 10.66
C LYS A 2 3.74 0.52 9.35
N LYS A 3 3.86 -0.27 8.27
CA LYS A 3 4.32 0.23 6.96
C LYS A 3 3.14 0.54 6.03
N VAL A 4 1.95 0.03 6.35
CA VAL A 4 0.77 0.13 5.48
C VAL A 4 -0.45 0.57 6.27
N THR A 5 -1.24 1.47 5.69
CA THR A 5 -2.60 1.81 6.13
C THR A 5 -3.56 1.42 5.01
N VAL A 6 -4.59 0.64 5.34
CA VAL A 6 -5.64 0.23 4.39
C VAL A 6 -6.97 0.77 4.85
N LYS A 7 -7.69 1.41 3.92
CA LYS A 7 -9.05 1.91 4.14
C LYS A 7 -10.03 1.21 3.21
N ILE A 8 -11.09 0.65 3.77
CA ILE A 8 -12.21 0.08 3.01
C ILE A 8 -13.47 0.86 3.39
N ASN A 9 -14.14 1.45 2.40
CA ASN A 9 -15.30 2.32 2.61
C ASN A 9 -15.02 3.45 3.62
N GLY A 10 -13.82 4.04 3.55
CA GLY A 10 -13.37 5.10 4.44
C GLY A 10 -13.00 4.66 5.87
N LYS A 11 -13.10 3.37 6.20
CA LYS A 11 -12.76 2.83 7.53
C LYS A 11 -11.37 2.21 7.53
N ASP A 12 -10.55 2.55 8.52
CA ASP A 12 -9.25 1.92 8.73
C ASP A 12 -9.41 0.45 9.11
N ILE A 13 -8.65 -0.40 8.42
CA ILE A 13 -8.63 -1.84 8.67
C ILE A 13 -7.36 -2.19 9.44
N GLU A 14 -7.53 -2.92 10.55
CA GLU A 14 -6.40 -3.43 11.30
C GLU A 14 -5.72 -4.57 10.54
N LEU A 15 -4.42 -4.40 10.27
CA LEU A 15 -3.60 -5.40 9.62
C LEU A 15 -2.77 -6.17 10.64
N ASN A 16 -2.63 -7.48 10.42
CA ASN A 16 -1.61 -8.28 11.08
C ASN A 16 -0.25 -8.13 10.37
N ALA A 17 0.82 -8.67 10.97
CA ALA A 17 2.19 -8.54 10.46
C ALA A 17 2.39 -9.14 9.07
N PHE A 18 1.68 -10.23 8.75
CA PHE A 18 1.74 -10.87 7.44
C PHE A 18 1.12 -9.96 6.37
N ALA A 19 -0.09 -9.44 6.60
CA ALA A 19 -0.78 -8.57 5.67
C ALA A 19 -0.03 -7.25 5.44
N ASP A 20 0.50 -6.61 6.49
CA ASP A 20 1.32 -5.39 6.37
C ASP A 20 2.53 -5.62 5.46
N SER A 21 3.24 -6.75 5.64
CA SER A 21 4.45 -7.07 4.87
C SER A 21 4.15 -7.42 3.41
N VAL A 22 3.11 -8.22 3.17
CA VAL A 22 2.71 -8.64 1.82
C VAL A 22 2.22 -7.44 1.02
N ILE A 23 1.31 -6.63 1.56
CA ILE A 23 0.76 -5.47 0.86
C ILE A 23 1.89 -4.47 0.53
N ALA A 24 2.77 -4.16 1.49
CA ALA A 24 3.88 -3.24 1.25
C ALA A 24 4.78 -3.71 0.10
N SER A 25 5.14 -5.00 0.09
CA SER A 25 6.04 -5.57 -0.92
C SER A 25 5.39 -5.63 -2.29
N THR A 26 4.12 -6.07 -2.35
CA THR A 26 3.36 -6.14 -3.60
C THR A 26 3.14 -4.77 -4.20
N ILE A 27 2.69 -3.78 -3.43
CA ILE A 27 2.45 -2.43 -3.95
C ILE A 27 3.76 -1.79 -4.44
N LYS A 28 4.85 -1.90 -3.67
CA LYS A 28 6.16 -1.40 -4.12
C LYS A 28 6.64 -2.09 -5.39
N GLY A 29 6.51 -3.41 -5.47
CA GLY A 29 6.92 -4.19 -6.65
C GLY A 29 6.08 -3.87 -7.88
N LEU A 30 4.79 -3.59 -7.72
CA LEU A 30 3.90 -3.19 -8.82
C LEU A 30 4.21 -1.78 -9.34
N LEU A 31 4.56 -0.84 -8.45
CA LEU A 31 4.75 0.56 -8.80
C LEU A 31 6.18 0.90 -9.23
N SER A 32 7.20 0.17 -8.77
CA SER A 32 8.62 0.47 -9.05
C SER A 32 9.00 0.53 -10.54
N PRO A 33 8.37 -0.21 -11.47
CA PRO A 33 8.69 -0.12 -12.89
C PRO A 33 8.03 1.08 -13.59
N LEU A 34 7.12 1.80 -12.91
CA LEU A 34 6.39 2.90 -13.52
C LEU A 34 7.31 4.11 -13.73
N ARG A 35 7.18 4.74 -14.89
CA ARG A 35 7.92 5.96 -15.20
C ARG A 35 7.52 7.06 -14.21
N GLY A 36 8.51 7.63 -13.53
CA GLY A 36 8.30 8.67 -12.52
C GLY A 36 8.03 8.15 -11.11
N TYR A 37 8.19 6.84 -10.86
CA TYR A 37 8.24 6.32 -9.50
C TYR A 37 9.44 6.90 -8.74
N GLU A 38 9.20 7.34 -7.51
CA GLU A 38 10.21 7.80 -6.56
C GLU A 38 9.94 7.18 -5.19
N GLU A 39 10.98 7.04 -4.37
CA GLU A 39 10.80 6.58 -2.99
C GLU A 39 10.06 7.64 -2.17
N GLY A 40 9.00 7.24 -1.47
CA GLY A 40 8.22 8.16 -0.66
C GLY A 40 6.90 7.55 -0.18
N GLU A 41 5.96 8.44 0.18
CA GLU A 41 4.60 8.04 0.51
C GLU A 41 3.86 7.58 -0.76
N ILE A 42 3.25 6.40 -0.69
CA ILE A 42 2.49 5.81 -1.79
C ILE A 42 1.01 5.80 -1.41
N SER A 43 0.18 6.47 -2.22
CA SER A 43 -1.28 6.44 -2.10
C SER A 43 -1.90 5.87 -3.37
N VAL A 44 -2.66 4.77 -3.25
CA VAL A 44 -3.37 4.13 -4.36
C VAL A 44 -4.86 4.20 -4.11
N LEU A 45 -5.60 4.77 -5.06
CA LEU A 45 -7.06 4.89 -5.02
C LEU A 45 -7.65 4.07 -6.16
N VAL A 46 -8.49 3.10 -5.82
CA VAL A 46 -9.25 2.30 -6.80
C VAL A 46 -10.72 2.71 -6.67
N LYS A 47 -11.34 3.04 -7.81
CA LYS A 47 -12.77 3.26 -7.92
C LYS A 47 -13.34 2.12 -8.76
N GLU A 48 -14.25 1.35 -8.19
CA GLU A 48 -15.09 0.40 -8.94
C GLU A 48 -16.31 1.11 -9.51
#